data_AF-A0A8S2SDX5-F1
#
_entry.id   AF-A0A8S2SDX5-F1
#
_cell.length_a   1.000
_cell.length_b   1.000
_cell.length_c   1.000
_cell.angle_alpha   90.00
_cell.angle_beta   90.00
_cell.angle_gamma   90.00
#
_symmetry.space_group_name_H-M   'P 1'
#
loop_
_entity.id
_entity.type
_entity.pdbx_description
1 polymer ?
#
loop_
_entity_poly.entity_id
_entity_poly.type
_entity_poly.pdbx_seq_one_letter_code
_entity_poly.pdbx_strand_id
1 'polypeptide(L)'
;MLPQEESIFILKKFLDHFGYYNVQRMSIEAVEQLARIVLTENVFIYEDTYYRQVVGGAMGSPFTLTLVNIFMWHWERQFVEHQRQKNELYGRYIDDIFFTSDDSIDEINRMLNEANSRHPNIKITSTISNPTSFLDVQVENVNGKQLLTSVYHKEAAEPCLYSITSTSIIPMIHDENEFSIIRCRLLDATSVQEHQRAARLAEQFNFVDIPPNIDPLVKEKLLKRKERADSIIIHYTYEQRFADYGRKIHQLWDNVFHGTPLKQKRVIVGTRNNPNLSKELICRNPFKKQKDIRDESPCD
;
A
#
# COMPACT_ATOMS: atom_id res chain seq x y z
N MET A 1 -13.15 -12.07 -13.00
CA MET A 1 -11.76 -12.59 -13.06
C MET A 1 -11.42 -12.95 -14.49
N LEU A 2 -10.18 -12.68 -14.93
CA LEU A 2 -9.74 -12.82 -16.32
C LEU A 2 -9.84 -14.28 -16.82
N PRO A 3 -10.64 -14.59 -17.87
CA PRO A 3 -10.70 -15.94 -18.44
C PRO A 3 -9.44 -16.26 -19.25
N GLN A 4 -8.69 -17.28 -18.86
CA GLN A 4 -7.33 -17.53 -19.38
C GLN A 4 -7.29 -17.77 -20.90
N GLU A 5 -8.06 -18.74 -21.40
CA GLU A 5 -8.09 -19.08 -22.84
C GLU A 5 -8.58 -17.94 -23.72
N GLU A 6 -9.66 -17.29 -23.31
CA GLU A 6 -10.21 -16.15 -24.03
C GLU A 6 -9.23 -14.98 -24.07
N SER A 7 -8.47 -14.76 -22.99
CA SER A 7 -7.46 -13.71 -22.94
C SER A 7 -6.30 -13.97 -23.88
N ILE A 8 -5.87 -15.23 -23.99
CA ILE A 8 -4.85 -15.64 -24.97
C ILE A 8 -5.38 -15.41 -26.40
N PHE A 9 -6.64 -15.73 -26.66
CA PHE A 9 -7.26 -15.46 -27.95
C PHE A 9 -7.35 -13.96 -28.26
N ILE A 10 -7.73 -13.13 -27.27
CA ILE A 10 -7.77 -11.68 -27.42
C ILE A 10 -6.37 -11.10 -27.60
N LEU A 11 -5.35 -11.65 -26.94
CA LEU A 11 -3.95 -11.29 -27.18
C LEU A 11 -3.56 -11.48 -28.65
N LYS A 12 -3.94 -12.61 -29.27
CA LYS A 12 -3.67 -12.82 -30.71
C LYS A 12 -4.39 -11.79 -31.58
N LYS A 13 -5.67 -11.54 -31.31
CA LYS A 13 -6.43 -10.50 -32.02
C LYS A 13 -5.81 -9.11 -31.87
N PHE A 14 -5.31 -8.79 -30.69
CA PHE A 14 -4.64 -7.53 -30.42
C PHE A 14 -3.36 -7.40 -31.24
N LEU A 15 -2.52 -8.45 -31.24
CA LEU A 15 -1.27 -8.45 -32.02
C LEU A 15 -1.54 -8.32 -33.52
N ASP A 16 -2.53 -9.05 -34.04
CA ASP A 16 -2.97 -8.98 -35.43
C ASP A 16 -3.50 -7.58 -35.80
N HIS A 17 -4.34 -7.00 -34.94
CA HIS A 17 -4.91 -5.66 -35.14
C HIS A 17 -3.84 -4.57 -35.30
N PHE A 18 -2.73 -4.66 -34.57
CA PHE A 18 -1.62 -3.72 -34.67
C PHE A 18 -0.54 -4.14 -35.67
N GLY A 19 -0.78 -5.21 -36.46
CA GLY A 19 0.13 -5.66 -37.51
C GLY A 19 1.42 -6.31 -37.00
N TYR A 20 1.40 -6.89 -35.80
CA TYR A 20 2.55 -7.62 -35.26
C TYR A 20 2.58 -9.05 -35.82
N TYR A 21 3.60 -9.35 -36.62
CA TYR A 21 3.88 -10.71 -37.11
C TYR A 21 4.86 -11.48 -36.21
N ASN A 22 5.64 -10.76 -35.40
CA ASN A 22 6.52 -11.31 -34.38
C ASN A 22 6.69 -10.29 -33.24
N VAL A 23 7.01 -10.80 -32.04
CA VAL A 23 7.33 -9.97 -30.87
C VAL A 23 8.74 -10.32 -30.45
N GLN A 24 9.66 -9.36 -30.53
CA GLN A 24 11.08 -9.59 -30.20
C GLN A 24 11.69 -10.82 -30.92
N ARG A 25 11.35 -11.00 -32.21
CA ARG A 25 11.75 -12.16 -33.05
C ARG A 25 11.08 -13.49 -32.71
N MET A 26 10.13 -13.51 -31.78
CA MET A 26 9.30 -14.69 -31.51
C MET A 26 8.06 -14.69 -32.40
N SER A 27 7.70 -15.85 -32.95
CA SER A 27 6.43 -15.98 -33.68
C SER A 27 5.24 -15.79 -32.73
N ILE A 28 4.08 -15.43 -33.29
CA ILE A 28 2.87 -15.21 -32.50
C ILE A 28 2.44 -16.50 -31.79
N GLU A 29 2.68 -17.66 -32.40
CA GLU A 29 2.42 -18.98 -31.81
C GLU A 29 3.33 -19.21 -30.60
N ALA A 30 4.61 -18.81 -30.67
CA ALA A 30 5.52 -18.92 -29.54
C ALA A 30 5.10 -18.01 -28.38
N VAL A 31 4.67 -16.77 -28.68
CA VAL A 31 4.12 -15.84 -27.68
C VAL A 31 2.85 -16.41 -27.04
N GLU A 32 1.97 -17.00 -27.83
CA GLU A 32 0.75 -17.67 -27.35
C GLU A 32 1.08 -18.80 -26.38
N GLN A 33 2.04 -19.66 -26.74
CA GLN A 33 2.46 -20.77 -25.89
C GLN A 33 3.09 -20.28 -24.58
N LEU A 34 3.93 -19.24 -24.63
CA LEU A 34 4.50 -18.65 -23.41
C LEU A 34 3.42 -18.02 -22.52
N ALA A 35 2.47 -17.28 -23.11
CA ALA A 35 1.35 -16.69 -22.39
C ALA A 35 0.52 -17.78 -21.67
N ARG A 36 0.26 -18.89 -22.36
CA ARG A 36 -0.44 -20.05 -21.82
C ARG A 36 0.29 -20.63 -20.62
N ILE A 37 1.60 -20.88 -20.74
CA ILE A 37 2.43 -21.39 -19.64
C ILE A 37 2.36 -20.47 -18.41
N VAL A 38 2.48 -19.15 -18.60
CA VAL A 38 2.43 -18.18 -17.49
C VAL A 38 1.08 -18.19 -16.78
N LEU A 39 -0.02 -18.47 -17.49
CA LEU A 39 -1.36 -18.51 -16.91
C LEU A 39 -1.71 -19.86 -16.28
N THR A 40 -1.29 -20.98 -16.90
CA THR A 40 -1.67 -22.34 -16.46
C THR A 40 -0.72 -22.92 -15.42
N GLU A 41 0.57 -22.61 -15.51
CA GLU A 41 1.61 -23.14 -14.60
C GLU A 41 1.79 -22.24 -13.36
N ASN A 42 0.69 -21.67 -12.88
CA ASN A 42 0.67 -20.81 -11.72
C ASN A 42 0.19 -21.60 -10.49
N VAL A 43 1.16 -22.09 -9.72
CA VAL A 43 0.98 -22.89 -8.52
C VAL A 43 1.53 -22.13 -7.31
N PHE A 44 0.76 -22.09 -6.23
CA PHE A 44 1.17 -21.47 -4.96
C PHE A 44 0.83 -22.39 -3.78
N ILE A 45 1.48 -22.15 -2.65
CA ILE A 45 1.29 -22.92 -1.41
C ILE A 45 0.57 -22.05 -0.40
N TYR A 46 -0.47 -22.58 0.20
CA TYR A 46 -1.16 -21.99 1.35
C TYR A 46 -1.49 -23.09 2.35
N GLU A 47 -1.15 -22.90 3.63
CA GLU A 47 -1.36 -23.89 4.69
C GLU A 47 -0.87 -25.31 4.29
N ASP A 48 0.39 -25.40 3.84
CA ASP A 48 1.04 -26.63 3.37
C ASP A 48 0.31 -27.38 2.24
N THR A 49 -0.64 -26.71 1.57
CA THR A 49 -1.43 -27.26 0.48
C THR A 49 -1.10 -26.54 -0.83
N TYR A 50 -0.93 -27.32 -1.90
CA TYR A 50 -0.67 -26.80 -3.25
C TYR A 50 -1.98 -26.43 -3.94
N TYR A 51 -2.05 -25.19 -4.44
CA TYR A 51 -3.16 -24.68 -5.22
C TYR A 51 -2.68 -24.26 -6.60
N ARG A 52 -3.46 -24.60 -7.63
CA ARG A 52 -3.26 -24.09 -8.99
C ARG A 52 -4.34 -23.08 -9.31
N GLN A 53 -3.95 -21.92 -9.80
CA GLN A 53 -4.89 -20.90 -10.25
C GLN A 53 -5.54 -21.32 -11.57
N VAL A 54 -6.86 -21.54 -11.54
CA VAL A 54 -7.64 -21.99 -12.72
C VAL A 54 -8.32 -20.85 -13.49
N VAL A 55 -8.45 -19.67 -12.88
CA VAL A 55 -9.03 -18.47 -13.48
C VAL A 55 -8.23 -17.25 -13.03
N GLY A 56 -8.03 -16.28 -13.92
CA GLY A 56 -7.17 -15.13 -13.68
C GLY A 56 -5.69 -15.43 -13.95
N GLY A 57 -4.84 -14.49 -13.56
CA GLY A 57 -3.39 -14.69 -13.48
C GLY A 57 -2.86 -14.30 -12.10
N ALA A 58 -1.57 -14.57 -11.85
CA ALA A 58 -0.93 -14.25 -10.58
C ALA A 58 -1.01 -12.75 -10.29
N MET A 59 -1.48 -12.38 -9.10
CA MET A 59 -1.35 -11.01 -8.61
C MET A 59 0.13 -10.63 -8.53
N GLY A 60 0.49 -9.45 -9.06
CA GLY A 60 1.87 -8.99 -9.13
C GLY A 60 2.66 -9.48 -10.34
N SER A 61 2.10 -10.35 -11.19
CA SER A 61 2.74 -10.72 -12.46
C SER A 61 2.68 -9.54 -13.46
N PRO A 62 3.82 -9.05 -13.98
CA PRO A 62 3.84 -7.97 -14.98
C PRO A 62 3.10 -8.34 -16.27
N PHE A 63 3.16 -9.63 -16.65
CA PHE A 63 2.46 -10.13 -17.82
C PHE A 63 0.94 -10.15 -17.60
N THR A 64 0.48 -10.57 -16.41
CA THR A 64 -0.97 -10.63 -16.11
C THR A 64 -1.60 -9.25 -16.24
N LEU A 65 -0.98 -8.20 -15.68
CA LEU A 65 -1.50 -6.83 -15.80
C LEU A 65 -1.56 -6.35 -17.26
N THR A 66 -0.53 -6.68 -18.04
CA THR A 66 -0.49 -6.36 -19.48
C THR A 66 -1.64 -7.05 -20.22
N LEU A 67 -1.85 -8.33 -19.93
CA LEU A 67 -2.91 -9.12 -20.54
C LEU A 67 -4.31 -8.63 -20.15
N VAL A 68 -4.51 -8.24 -18.90
CA VAL A 68 -5.77 -7.62 -18.43
C VAL A 68 -6.04 -6.34 -19.22
N ASN A 69 -5.05 -5.48 -19.42
CA ASN A 69 -5.23 -4.27 -20.22
C ASN A 69 -5.59 -4.56 -21.68
N ILE A 70 -5.01 -5.60 -22.28
CA ILE A 70 -5.35 -6.06 -23.63
C ILE A 70 -6.78 -6.63 -23.68
N PHE A 71 -7.18 -7.39 -22.66
CA PHE A 71 -8.55 -7.88 -22.55
C PHE A 71 -9.54 -6.71 -22.45
N MET A 72 -9.27 -5.77 -21.56
CA MET A 72 -10.11 -4.59 -21.36
C MET A 72 -10.17 -3.73 -22.61
N TRP A 73 -9.06 -3.57 -23.34
CA TRP A 73 -9.06 -2.90 -24.66
C TRP A 73 -10.11 -3.50 -25.60
N HIS A 74 -10.25 -4.83 -25.65
CA HIS A 74 -11.24 -5.49 -26.50
C HIS A 74 -12.68 -5.28 -25.99
N TRP A 75 -12.88 -5.47 -24.68
CA TRP A 75 -14.20 -5.42 -24.05
C TRP A 75 -14.77 -3.98 -24.00
N GLU A 76 -13.92 -2.97 -23.78
CA GLU A 76 -14.32 -1.57 -23.60
C GLU A 76 -14.50 -0.81 -24.92
N ARG A 77 -14.13 -1.40 -26.07
CA ARG A 77 -14.14 -0.72 -27.39
C ARG A 77 -15.43 0.03 -27.69
N GLN A 78 -16.57 -0.63 -27.55
CA GLN A 78 -17.86 -0.02 -27.87
C GLN A 78 -18.18 1.16 -26.94
N PHE A 79 -17.75 1.08 -25.68
CA PHE A 79 -17.94 2.15 -24.70
C PHE A 79 -17.07 3.35 -25.06
N VAL A 80 -15.79 3.12 -25.34
CA VAL A 80 -14.84 4.16 -25.76
C VAL A 80 -15.27 4.81 -27.08
N GLU A 81 -15.73 4.02 -28.05
CA GLU A 81 -16.21 4.52 -29.33
C GLU A 81 -17.47 5.38 -29.17
N HIS A 82 -18.42 4.96 -28.31
CA HIS A 82 -19.61 5.75 -28.00
C HIS A 82 -19.26 7.10 -27.36
N GLN A 83 -18.43 7.08 -26.33
CA GLN A 83 -17.98 8.28 -25.61
C GLN A 83 -17.23 9.24 -26.55
N ARG A 84 -16.36 8.70 -27.41
CA ARG A 84 -15.63 9.47 -28.42
C ARG A 84 -16.56 10.12 -29.45
N GLN A 85 -17.62 9.43 -29.88
CA GLN A 85 -18.59 10.00 -30.83
C GLN A 85 -19.37 11.19 -30.25
N LYS A 86 -19.59 11.18 -28.93
CA LYS A 86 -20.28 12.25 -28.20
C LYS A 86 -19.37 13.36 -27.68
N ASN A 87 -18.05 13.25 -27.88
CA ASN A 87 -17.04 14.13 -27.27
C ASN A 87 -17.11 14.14 -25.73
N GLU A 88 -17.48 13.01 -25.14
CA GLU A 88 -17.52 12.81 -23.70
C GLU A 88 -16.18 12.27 -23.19
N LEU A 89 -15.86 12.52 -21.91
CA LEU A 89 -14.65 12.00 -21.30
C LEU A 89 -14.81 10.51 -20.96
N TYR A 90 -13.76 9.74 -21.23
CA TYR A 90 -13.61 8.37 -20.75
C TYR A 90 -12.17 8.15 -20.28
N GLY A 91 -12.01 7.61 -19.08
CA GLY A 91 -10.73 7.24 -18.51
C GLY A 91 -10.84 5.94 -17.72
N ARG A 92 -9.83 5.09 -17.85
CA ARG A 92 -9.70 3.87 -17.05
C ARG A 92 -8.33 3.82 -16.38
N TYR A 93 -8.31 3.55 -15.09
CA TYR A 93 -7.11 3.25 -14.33
C TYR A 93 -7.25 1.86 -13.70
N ILE A 94 -6.58 0.87 -14.30
CA ILE A 94 -6.69 -0.54 -13.90
C ILE A 94 -8.17 -0.98 -13.89
N ASP A 95 -8.76 -1.08 -12.70
CA ASP A 95 -10.14 -1.52 -12.47
C ASP A 95 -11.14 -0.35 -12.31
N ASP A 96 -10.64 0.88 -12.11
CA ASP A 96 -11.48 2.07 -11.94
C ASP A 96 -11.77 2.73 -13.29
N ILE A 97 -13.05 3.02 -13.55
CA ILE A 97 -13.51 3.70 -14.77
C ILE A 97 -14.19 5.01 -14.38
N PHE A 98 -13.90 6.07 -15.13
CA PHE A 98 -14.55 7.37 -15.06
C PHE A 98 -15.01 7.80 -16.45
N PHE A 99 -16.25 8.26 -16.54
CA PHE A 99 -16.75 8.87 -17.76
C PHE A 99 -17.79 9.94 -17.44
N THR A 100 -17.97 10.87 -18.37
CA THR A 100 -19.04 11.89 -18.32
C THR A 100 -20.12 11.53 -19.33
N SER A 101 -21.37 11.89 -19.09
CA SER A 101 -22.36 11.81 -20.16
C SER A 101 -23.44 12.87 -20.07
N ASP A 102 -23.90 13.33 -21.23
CA ASP A 102 -25.04 14.25 -21.38
C ASP A 102 -26.38 13.49 -21.52
N ASP A 103 -26.33 12.15 -21.57
CA ASP A 103 -27.51 11.30 -21.65
C ASP A 103 -28.35 11.33 -20.37
N SER A 104 -29.62 10.92 -20.51
CA SER A 104 -30.46 10.71 -19.34
C SER A 104 -29.93 9.57 -18.46
N ILE A 105 -30.19 9.64 -17.15
CA ILE A 105 -29.77 8.59 -16.20
C ILE A 105 -30.29 7.21 -16.63
N ASP A 106 -31.49 7.14 -17.21
CA ASP A 106 -32.08 5.89 -17.70
C ASP A 106 -31.30 5.30 -18.89
N GLU A 107 -30.81 6.13 -19.80
CA GLU A 107 -29.98 5.71 -20.93
C GLU A 107 -28.60 5.24 -20.48
N ILE A 108 -28.00 5.94 -19.52
CA ILE A 108 -26.74 5.53 -18.89
C ILE A 108 -26.91 4.18 -18.21
N ASN A 109 -27.98 3.99 -17.42
CA ASN A 109 -28.28 2.72 -16.77
C ASN A 109 -28.50 1.60 -17.79
N ARG A 110 -29.19 1.87 -18.90
CA ARG A 110 -29.38 0.91 -19.99
C ARG A 110 -28.03 0.49 -20.59
N MET A 111 -27.16 1.45 -20.88
CA MET A 111 -25.81 1.20 -21.40
C MET A 111 -24.97 0.35 -20.43
N LEU A 112 -25.00 0.68 -19.14
CA LEU A 112 -24.27 -0.07 -18.10
C LEU A 112 -24.81 -1.50 -17.94
N ASN A 113 -26.12 -1.69 -18.00
CA ASN A 113 -26.74 -3.01 -17.96
C ASN A 113 -26.37 -3.86 -19.18
N GLU A 114 -26.36 -3.25 -20.37
CA GLU A 114 -25.89 -3.91 -21.58
C GLU A 114 -24.43 -4.34 -21.44
N ALA A 115 -23.55 -3.43 -20.98
CA ALA A 115 -22.14 -3.74 -20.77
C ALA A 115 -21.93 -4.89 -19.76
N ASN A 116 -22.71 -4.92 -18.67
CA ASN A 116 -22.71 -6.01 -17.69
C ASN A 116 -23.18 -7.35 -18.26
N SER A 117 -24.01 -7.34 -19.31
CA SER A 117 -24.45 -8.57 -19.98
C SER A 117 -23.42 -9.16 -20.95
N ARG A 118 -22.39 -8.39 -21.35
CA ARG A 118 -21.45 -8.80 -22.41
C ARG A 118 -20.54 -9.94 -22.01
N HIS A 119 -20.20 -10.04 -20.72
CA HIS A 119 -19.24 -11.03 -20.26
C HIS A 119 -19.52 -11.48 -18.82
N PRO A 120 -19.68 -12.80 -18.54
CA PRO A 120 -20.10 -13.29 -17.23
C PRO A 120 -19.12 -13.00 -16.10
N ASN A 121 -17.82 -12.91 -16.41
CA ASN A 121 -16.76 -12.67 -15.41
C ASN A 121 -16.41 -11.18 -15.19
N ILE A 122 -17.10 -10.25 -15.87
CA ILE A 122 -16.88 -8.81 -15.73
C ILE A 122 -18.19 -8.18 -15.28
N LYS A 123 -18.14 -7.47 -14.15
CA LYS A 123 -19.29 -6.76 -13.59
C LYS A 123 -18.87 -5.35 -13.19
N ILE A 124 -19.45 -4.36 -13.85
CA ILE A 124 -19.34 -2.95 -13.54
C ILE A 124 -20.23 -2.67 -12.33
N THR A 125 -19.63 -2.07 -11.31
CA THR A 125 -20.35 -1.43 -10.21
C THR A 125 -20.24 0.07 -10.42
N SER A 126 -21.35 0.73 -10.71
CA SER A 126 -21.39 2.15 -11.08
C SER A 126 -22.03 2.99 -9.99
N THR A 127 -21.46 4.17 -9.75
CA THR A 127 -22.09 5.22 -8.92
C THR A 127 -22.23 6.47 -9.79
N ILE A 128 -23.46 6.92 -10.01
CA ILE A 128 -23.75 8.14 -10.77
C ILE A 128 -24.03 9.24 -9.76
N SER A 129 -23.16 10.24 -9.67
CA SER A 129 -23.28 11.33 -8.70
C SER A 129 -22.58 12.60 -9.19
N ASN A 130 -22.97 13.74 -8.63
CA ASN A 130 -22.30 15.02 -8.79
C ASN A 130 -22.35 15.75 -7.43
N PRO A 131 -21.22 15.97 -6.74
CA PRO A 131 -19.84 15.61 -7.11
C PRO A 131 -19.57 14.10 -7.01
N THR A 132 -18.54 13.63 -7.72
CA THR A 132 -18.07 12.22 -7.67
C THR A 132 -16.56 12.17 -7.44
N SER A 133 -16.05 11.05 -6.93
CA SER A 133 -14.61 10.84 -6.74
C SER A 133 -14.05 9.82 -7.72
N PHE A 134 -12.90 10.10 -8.31
CA PHE A 134 -12.11 9.17 -9.10
C PHE A 134 -10.66 9.20 -8.62
N LEU A 135 -10.18 8.08 -8.08
CA LEU A 135 -8.90 8.00 -7.37
C LEU A 135 -8.82 9.08 -6.25
N ASP A 136 -7.77 9.89 -6.25
CA ASP A 136 -7.54 10.97 -5.27
C ASP A 136 -8.13 12.32 -5.74
N VAL A 137 -9.03 12.31 -6.73
CA VAL A 137 -9.63 13.53 -7.30
C VAL A 137 -11.14 13.53 -7.10
N GLN A 138 -11.66 14.59 -6.50
CA GLN A 138 -13.08 14.88 -6.49
C GLN A 138 -13.39 15.74 -7.72
N VAL A 139 -14.38 15.32 -8.49
CA VAL A 139 -14.82 15.97 -9.72
C VAL A 139 -16.25 16.46 -9.53
N GLU A 140 -16.45 17.76 -9.69
CA GLU A 140 -17.75 18.41 -9.65
C GLU A 140 -18.08 18.97 -11.03
N ASN A 141 -19.25 18.62 -11.55
CA ASN A 141 -19.80 19.20 -12.76
C ASN A 141 -20.61 20.46 -12.41
N VAL A 142 -20.08 21.62 -12.82
CA VAL A 142 -20.73 22.91 -12.65
C VAL A 142 -21.51 23.25 -13.91
N ASN A 143 -22.84 23.28 -13.78
CA ASN A 143 -23.79 23.71 -14.81
C ASN A 143 -23.67 22.97 -16.16
N GLY A 144 -23.14 21.74 -16.18
CA GLY A 144 -22.99 20.95 -17.42
C GLY A 144 -21.94 21.47 -18.38
N LYS A 145 -21.09 22.43 -17.96
CA LYS A 145 -20.13 23.11 -18.86
C LYS A 145 -18.69 23.02 -18.39
N GLN A 146 -18.48 22.85 -17.08
CA GLN A 146 -17.16 22.87 -16.49
C GLN A 146 -17.03 21.78 -15.44
N LEU A 147 -15.92 21.04 -15.50
CA LEU A 147 -15.51 20.15 -14.43
C LEU A 147 -14.53 20.87 -13.53
N LEU A 148 -14.89 21.04 -12.26
CA LEU A 148 -13.99 21.48 -11.22
C LEU A 148 -13.39 20.26 -10.53
N THR A 149 -12.09 20.32 -10.23
CA THR A 149 -11.39 19.26 -9.54
C THR A 149 -10.80 19.75 -8.23
N SER A 150 -10.93 18.92 -7.20
CA SER A 150 -10.31 19.12 -5.89
C SER A 150 -9.69 17.80 -5.41
N VAL A 151 -8.89 17.84 -4.35
CA VAL A 151 -8.30 16.63 -3.77
C VAL A 151 -9.39 15.88 -3.02
N TYR A 152 -9.60 14.60 -3.37
CA TYR A 152 -10.48 13.72 -2.62
C TYR A 152 -9.71 13.00 -1.52
N HIS A 153 -10.21 13.08 -0.30
CA HIS A 153 -9.71 12.29 0.82
C HIS A 153 -10.77 11.25 1.18
N LYS A 154 -10.45 9.98 0.94
CA LYS A 154 -11.29 8.88 1.39
C LYS A 154 -11.35 8.92 2.92
N GLU A 155 -12.56 8.94 3.49
CA GLU A 155 -12.73 8.75 4.92
C GLU A 155 -12.07 7.41 5.29
N ALA A 156 -11.01 7.47 6.10
CA ALA A 156 -10.32 6.26 6.51
C ALA A 156 -11.34 5.33 7.17
N ALA A 157 -11.45 4.09 6.68
CA ALA A 157 -12.25 3.05 7.32
C ALA A 157 -11.63 2.75 8.67
N GLU A 158 -12.13 3.45 9.69
CA GLU A 158 -11.47 3.70 10.97
C GLU A 158 -10.09 4.38 10.78
N PRO A 159 -9.69 5.29 11.69
CA PRO A 159 -8.27 5.57 11.81
C PRO A 159 -7.64 4.24 12.24
N CYS A 160 -7.08 3.50 11.29
CA CYS A 160 -5.93 2.64 11.56
C CYS A 160 -4.81 3.58 12.04
N LEU A 161 -4.96 4.10 13.25
CA LEU A 161 -3.90 4.16 14.22
C LEU A 161 -3.38 2.73 14.27
N TYR A 162 -2.47 2.38 13.34
CA TYR A 162 -1.49 1.34 13.61
C TYR A 162 -1.05 1.62 15.02
N SER A 163 -1.43 0.75 15.97
CA SER A 163 -1.19 0.91 17.39
C SER A 163 0.20 1.50 17.56
N ILE A 164 0.26 2.83 17.73
CA ILE A 164 1.51 3.54 17.82
C ILE A 164 2.04 3.02 19.13
N THR A 165 3.02 2.13 19.03
CA THR A 165 3.60 1.42 20.16
C THR A 165 3.95 2.45 21.22
N SER A 166 3.86 2.03 22.48
CA SER A 166 3.97 2.84 23.71
C SER A 166 5.35 3.50 23.94
N THR A 167 6.06 3.82 22.86
CA THR A 167 7.36 4.46 22.73
C THR A 167 7.32 5.65 21.76
N SER A 168 6.14 6.07 21.32
CA SER A 168 5.98 7.30 20.54
C SER A 168 6.32 8.52 21.39
N ILE A 169 7.08 9.45 20.80
CA ILE A 169 7.52 10.71 21.42
C ILE A 169 6.37 11.74 21.43
N ILE A 170 5.30 11.49 20.66
CA ILE A 170 4.17 12.41 20.43
C ILE A 170 3.47 12.82 21.75
N PRO A 171 3.20 11.94 22.73
CA PRO A 171 2.59 12.34 24.01
C PRO A 171 3.51 13.15 24.91
N MET A 172 4.81 13.26 24.58
CA MET A 172 5.82 14.00 25.34
C MET A 172 6.05 15.40 24.79
N ILE A 173 5.40 15.75 23.68
CA ILE A 173 5.44 17.08 23.08
C ILE A 173 4.19 17.80 23.57
N HIS A 174 4.38 18.82 24.41
CA HIS A 174 3.29 19.41 25.17
C HIS A 174 2.64 20.60 24.45
N ASP A 175 3.31 21.16 23.44
CA ASP A 175 2.87 22.33 22.69
C ASP A 175 3.26 22.23 21.19
N GLU A 176 2.43 22.81 20.33
CA GLU A 176 2.66 22.89 18.88
C GLU A 176 3.95 23.63 18.53
N ASN A 177 4.34 24.62 19.34
CA ASN A 177 5.62 25.31 19.17
C ASN A 177 6.81 24.37 19.40
N GLU A 178 6.73 23.48 20.38
CA GLU A 178 7.79 22.51 20.66
C GLU A 178 7.89 21.48 19.53
N PHE A 179 6.74 21.03 19.00
CA PHE A 179 6.70 20.20 17.80
C PHE A 179 7.33 20.90 16.59
N SER A 180 6.98 22.16 16.38
CA SER A 180 7.46 22.97 15.26
C SER A 180 8.99 23.18 15.31
N ILE A 181 9.55 23.48 16.49
CA ILE A 181 10.99 23.64 16.68
C ILE A 181 11.74 22.32 16.40
N ILE A 182 11.24 21.19 16.91
CA ILE A 182 11.84 19.87 16.68
C ILE A 182 11.76 19.52 15.19
N ARG A 183 10.61 19.75 14.56
CA ARG A 183 10.39 19.52 13.13
C ARG A 183 11.32 20.36 12.28
N CYS A 184 11.46 21.66 12.56
CA CYS A 184 12.40 22.55 11.86
C CYS A 184 13.84 22.04 11.97
N ARG A 185 14.30 21.66 13.16
CA ARG A 185 15.66 21.13 13.35
C ARG A 185 15.92 19.81 12.63
N LEU A 186 14.90 18.97 12.49
CA LEU A 186 14.97 17.73 11.70
C LEU A 186 15.01 18.03 10.19
N LEU A 187 14.25 19.03 9.73
CA LEU A 187 14.21 19.46 8.34
C LEU A 187 15.45 20.26 7.90
N ASP A 188 16.10 20.98 8.83
CA ASP A 188 17.36 21.70 8.57
C ASP A 188 18.57 20.77 8.49
N ALA A 189 18.45 19.54 8.99
CA ALA A 189 19.46 18.49 8.82
C ALA A 189 19.41 17.83 7.42
N THR A 190 18.38 18.13 6.62
CA THR A 190 18.21 17.64 5.25
C THR A 190 18.58 18.71 4.22
N SER A 191 19.05 18.29 3.05
CA SER A 191 19.71 19.20 2.09
C SER A 191 18.78 20.32 1.62
N VAL A 192 19.36 21.49 1.29
CA VAL A 192 18.67 22.74 0.93
C VAL A 192 17.56 22.56 -0.13
N GLN A 193 17.70 21.58 -1.03
CA GLN A 193 16.69 21.29 -2.07
C GLN A 193 15.42 20.61 -1.53
N GLU A 194 15.53 19.80 -0.48
CA GLU A 194 14.41 19.10 0.15
C GLU A 194 13.65 20.04 1.10
N HIS A 195 14.38 20.91 1.81
CA HIS A 195 13.82 21.98 2.64
C HIS A 195 12.99 22.98 1.79
N GLN A 196 13.45 23.36 0.60
CA GLN A 196 12.71 24.23 -0.32
C GLN A 196 11.43 23.59 -0.90
N ARG A 197 11.31 22.26 -0.91
CA ARG A 197 10.07 21.56 -1.30
C ARG A 197 9.08 21.48 -0.13
N ALA A 198 9.58 21.26 1.09
CA ALA A 198 8.76 21.18 2.30
C ALA A 198 8.23 22.56 2.76
N ALA A 199 9.03 23.62 2.68
CA ALA A 199 8.62 24.98 3.05
C ALA A 199 7.47 25.50 2.16
N ARG A 200 7.48 25.16 0.86
CA ARG A 200 6.38 25.47 -0.07
C ARG A 200 5.06 24.76 0.26
N LEU A 201 5.10 23.66 1.01
CA LEU A 201 3.92 22.90 1.45
C LEU A 201 3.40 23.34 2.82
N ALA A 202 4.21 24.05 3.61
CA ALA A 202 3.87 24.43 4.98
C ALA A 202 3.15 25.81 5.08
N GLU A 203 3.29 26.69 4.10
CA GLU A 203 2.69 28.04 4.12
C GLU A 203 1.15 28.09 3.94
N GLN A 204 0.46 26.95 3.81
CA GLN A 204 -0.97 26.94 3.43
C GLN A 204 -1.97 26.42 4.47
N PHE A 205 -1.58 26.12 5.71
CA PHE A 205 -2.55 25.60 6.69
C PHE A 205 -2.43 26.23 8.08
N ASN A 206 -3.47 26.99 8.44
CA ASN A 206 -3.83 27.36 9.81
C ASN A 206 -5.19 26.70 10.08
N PHE A 207 -5.33 25.84 11.10
CA PHE A 207 -6.62 25.62 11.77
C PHE A 207 -6.47 25.05 13.19
N VAL A 208 -7.46 25.42 14.00
CA VAL A 208 -7.59 25.42 15.46
C VAL A 208 -8.46 24.25 15.98
N ASP A 209 -8.07 23.74 17.15
CA ASP A 209 -8.74 23.03 18.28
C ASP A 209 -9.94 22.05 18.15
N ILE A 210 -9.87 20.98 18.97
CA ILE A 210 -10.92 20.00 19.31
C ILE A 210 -11.04 19.89 20.86
N PRO A 211 -12.26 19.73 21.45
CA PRO A 211 -12.51 19.84 22.91
C PRO A 211 -12.27 18.54 23.73
N PRO A 212 -12.30 18.62 25.09
CA PRO A 212 -11.79 17.57 25.98
C PRO A 212 -12.88 16.77 26.73
N ASN A 213 -12.66 15.46 26.91
CA ASN A 213 -12.84 14.79 28.22
C ASN A 213 -12.32 13.33 28.20
N ILE A 214 -11.52 12.92 29.19
CA ILE A 214 -11.08 11.51 29.39
C ILE A 214 -11.16 11.14 30.88
N ASP A 215 -11.62 9.92 31.12
CA ASP A 215 -12.04 9.25 32.37
C ASP A 215 -10.93 9.01 33.45
N PRO A 216 -11.25 9.08 34.77
CA PRO A 216 -10.31 8.90 35.90
C PRO A 216 -9.53 7.58 36.02
N LEU A 217 -9.94 6.47 35.39
CA LEU A 217 -9.26 5.17 35.57
C LEU A 217 -7.86 5.09 34.91
N VAL A 218 -7.51 6.06 34.06
CA VAL A 218 -6.21 6.16 33.36
C VAL A 218 -5.09 6.62 34.30
N LYS A 219 -5.42 7.31 35.39
CA LYS A 219 -4.46 8.01 36.28
C LYS A 219 -3.53 7.06 37.05
N GLU A 220 -4.01 5.87 37.41
CA GLU A 220 -3.24 4.89 38.19
C GLU A 220 -2.27 4.08 37.31
N LYS A 221 -2.66 3.75 36.07
CA LYS A 221 -1.76 3.15 35.07
C LYS A 221 -0.69 4.12 34.57
N LEU A 222 -0.91 5.43 34.66
CA LEU A 222 0.07 6.47 34.33
C LEU A 222 1.21 6.55 35.36
N LEU A 223 0.97 6.22 36.63
CA LEU A 223 1.98 6.32 37.68
C LEU A 223 3.08 5.25 37.54
N LYS A 224 2.71 3.99 37.23
CA LYS A 224 3.68 2.93 36.88
C LYS A 224 4.33 3.13 35.50
N ARG A 225 3.70 3.89 34.60
CA ARG A 225 4.28 4.33 33.32
C ARG A 225 5.35 5.42 33.50
N LYS A 226 5.28 6.21 34.57
CA LYS A 226 6.19 7.35 34.82
C LYS A 226 7.65 6.92 34.97
N GLU A 227 7.92 5.76 35.58
CA GLU A 227 9.28 5.21 35.72
C GLU A 227 9.88 4.69 34.38
N ARG A 228 9.04 4.20 33.44
CA ARG A 228 9.47 3.84 32.08
C ARG A 228 9.53 5.04 31.13
N ALA A 229 8.87 6.15 31.47
CA ALA A 229 8.83 7.37 30.68
C ALA A 229 10.14 8.16 30.69
N ASP A 230 11.14 7.77 31.49
CA ASP A 230 12.45 8.45 31.56
C ASP A 230 13.47 7.95 30.53
N SER A 231 13.16 6.87 29.79
CA SER A 231 14.03 6.34 28.74
C SER A 231 13.30 6.10 27.43
N ILE A 232 13.91 6.54 26.33
CA ILE A 232 13.41 6.31 24.96
C ILE A 232 14.26 5.22 24.33
N ILE A 233 13.62 4.14 23.88
CA ILE A 233 14.31 3.00 23.29
C ILE A 233 14.09 3.01 21.77
N ILE A 234 15.18 3.09 21.02
CA ILE A 234 15.18 3.08 19.55
C ILE A 234 15.78 1.76 19.09
N HIS A 235 15.00 0.97 18.36
CA HIS A 235 15.46 -0.29 17.79
C HIS A 235 15.57 -0.21 16.27
N TYR A 236 16.69 -0.69 15.71
CA TYR A 236 16.86 -0.84 14.27
C TYR A 236 17.41 -2.22 13.91
N THR A 237 17.09 -2.71 12.72
CA THR A 237 17.63 -3.97 12.21
C THR A 237 19.08 -3.78 11.82
N TYR A 238 20.00 -4.56 12.40
CA TYR A 238 21.42 -4.42 12.10
C TYR A 238 21.73 -4.86 10.66
N GLU A 239 22.41 -3.98 9.93
CA GLU A 239 23.04 -4.26 8.65
C GLU A 239 24.45 -3.68 8.67
N GLN A 240 25.41 -4.31 7.99
CA GLN A 240 26.81 -3.87 8.00
C GLN A 240 27.00 -2.41 7.52
N ARG A 241 26.11 -1.93 6.64
CA ARG A 241 26.06 -0.53 6.15
C ARG A 241 25.65 0.47 7.24
N PHE A 242 25.04 0.00 8.33
CA PHE A 242 24.56 0.78 9.46
C PHE A 242 25.39 0.58 10.74
N ALA A 243 26.65 0.12 10.60
CA ALA A 243 27.56 -0.09 11.73
C ALA A 243 27.72 1.18 12.59
N ASP A 244 27.81 2.36 11.96
CA ASP A 244 27.95 3.64 12.66
C ASP A 244 26.60 4.28 13.05
N TYR A 245 25.48 3.63 12.72
CA TYR A 245 24.15 4.26 12.81
C TYR A 245 23.74 4.55 14.25
N GLY A 246 24.06 3.66 15.21
CA GLY A 246 23.84 3.93 16.63
C GLY A 246 24.54 5.20 17.12
N ARG A 247 25.80 5.41 16.72
CA ARG A 247 26.57 6.62 17.06
C ARG A 247 25.97 7.87 16.42
N LYS A 248 25.54 7.76 15.16
CA LYS A 248 24.88 8.85 14.42
C LYS A 248 23.55 9.24 15.05
N ILE A 249 22.75 8.27 15.53
CA ILE A 249 21.50 8.56 16.25
C ILE A 249 21.77 9.34 17.52
N HIS A 250 22.78 8.97 18.31
CA HIS A 250 23.13 9.73 19.52
C HIS A 250 23.59 11.16 19.18
N GLN A 251 24.41 11.34 18.15
CA GLN A 251 24.83 12.68 17.69
C GLN A 251 23.66 13.53 17.20
N LEU A 252 22.75 12.94 16.41
CA LEU A 252 21.52 13.60 15.98
C LEU A 252 20.63 13.93 17.17
N TRP A 253 20.52 13.04 18.15
CA TRP A 253 19.72 13.27 19.34
C TRP A 253 20.22 14.47 20.13
N ASP A 254 21.53 14.54 20.36
CA ASP A 254 22.16 15.63 21.11
C ASP A 254 22.04 16.98 20.39
N ASN A 255 22.11 16.98 19.06
CA ASN A 255 22.02 18.19 18.24
C ASN A 255 20.57 18.69 18.08
N VAL A 256 19.62 17.79 17.78
CA VAL A 256 18.23 18.14 17.46
C VAL A 256 17.45 18.47 18.73
N PHE A 257 17.56 17.64 19.76
CA PHE A 257 16.80 17.80 21.00
C PHE A 257 17.51 18.71 22.01
N HIS A 258 18.58 19.40 21.60
CA HIS A 258 19.30 20.35 22.44
C HIS A 258 18.37 21.44 23.01
N GLY A 259 18.30 21.58 24.32
CA GLY A 259 17.45 22.59 24.97
C GLY A 259 15.95 22.27 24.98
N THR A 260 15.54 21.07 24.54
CA THR A 260 14.17 20.58 24.73
C THR A 260 14.09 19.72 26.01
N PRO A 261 12.92 19.66 26.68
CA PRO A 261 12.63 18.73 27.77
C PRO A 261 13.02 17.27 27.47
N LEU A 262 12.99 16.87 26.20
CA LEU A 262 13.33 15.53 25.73
C LEU A 262 14.82 15.17 25.88
N LYS A 263 15.74 16.15 25.97
CA LYS A 263 17.16 15.87 26.25
C LYS A 263 17.38 15.23 27.63
N GLN A 264 16.49 15.49 28.57
CA GLN A 264 16.59 14.94 29.94
C GLN A 264 16.27 13.44 29.98
N LYS A 265 15.74 12.89 28.88
CA LYS A 265 15.39 11.47 28.76
C LYS A 265 16.57 10.66 28.25
N ARG A 266 16.78 9.49 28.84
CA ARG A 266 17.87 8.58 28.47
C ARG A 266 17.53 7.84 27.18
N VAL A 267 18.28 8.08 26.11
CA VAL A 267 18.13 7.32 24.87
C VAL A 267 18.93 6.03 24.93
N ILE A 268 18.28 4.92 24.58
CA ILE A 268 18.90 3.61 24.45
C ILE A 268 18.70 3.16 23.00
N VAL A 269 19.79 3.12 22.23
CA VAL A 269 19.75 2.61 20.86
C VAL A 269 20.21 1.16 20.86
N GLY A 270 19.33 0.24 20.46
CA GLY A 270 19.60 -1.18 20.41
C GLY A 270 19.43 -1.74 19.01
N THR A 271 20.22 -2.74 18.65
CA THR A 271 20.01 -3.48 17.40
C THR A 271 19.03 -4.63 17.62
N ARG A 272 18.14 -4.85 16.66
CA ARG A 272 17.43 -6.12 16.52
C ARG A 272 18.27 -7.00 15.61
N ASN A 273 18.58 -8.20 16.07
CA ASN A 273 19.17 -9.22 15.21
C ASN A 273 18.14 -9.58 14.14
N ASN A 274 18.55 -9.59 12.88
CA ASN A 274 17.76 -10.18 11.82
C ASN A 274 17.58 -11.68 12.15
N PRO A 275 16.36 -12.22 12.26
CA PRO A 275 16.18 -13.66 12.32
C PRO A 275 16.66 -14.23 10.97
N ASN A 276 17.92 -14.67 10.91
CA ASN A 276 18.36 -15.46 9.77
C ASN A 276 17.44 -16.68 9.70
N LEU A 277 16.90 -16.97 8.51
CA LEU A 277 16.15 -18.20 8.23
C LEU A 277 16.88 -19.45 8.76
N SER A 278 18.21 -19.44 8.80
CA SER A 278 19.02 -20.53 9.33
C SER A 278 18.75 -20.87 10.81
N LYS A 279 18.29 -19.92 11.65
CA LYS A 279 17.94 -20.20 13.05
C LYS A 279 16.54 -20.82 13.21
N GLU A 280 15.64 -20.60 12.24
CA GLU A 280 14.34 -21.29 12.18
C GLU A 280 14.46 -22.66 11.48
N LEU A 281 15.43 -22.80 10.56
CA LEU A 281 15.73 -24.03 9.82
C LEU A 281 16.63 -25.03 10.58
N ILE A 282 17.19 -24.67 11.75
CA ILE A 282 17.81 -25.67 12.64
C ILE A 282 16.69 -26.38 13.39
N CYS A 283 16.33 -27.52 12.82
CA CYS A 283 15.36 -28.50 13.26
C CYS A 283 15.22 -28.61 14.79
N ARG A 284 13.97 -28.50 15.27
CA ARG A 284 13.53 -29.29 16.43
C ARG A 284 13.88 -30.73 16.13
N ASN A 285 14.84 -31.30 16.84
CA ASN A 285 15.23 -32.69 16.69
C ASN A 285 14.05 -33.57 17.15
N PRO A 286 13.38 -34.36 16.28
CA PRO A 286 12.22 -35.15 16.65
C PRO A 286 12.67 -36.54 17.13
N PHE A 287 13.56 -36.63 18.13
CA PHE A 287 13.84 -37.91 18.79
C PHE A 287 14.27 -37.68 20.25
N LYS A 288 13.29 -37.70 21.16
CA LYS A 288 13.52 -38.21 22.53
C LYS A 288 13.05 -39.66 22.55
N LYS A 289 13.98 -40.60 22.30
CA LYS A 289 13.79 -41.97 22.78
C LYS A 289 13.94 -41.97 24.30
N GLN A 290 12.97 -42.59 24.96
CA GLN A 290 13.05 -43.06 26.35
C GLN A 290 14.25 -43.99 26.56
N LYS A 291 14.62 -44.14 27.84
CA LYS A 291 15.56 -45.08 28.49
C LYS A 291 17.01 -44.59 28.58
N ASP A 292 17.71 -44.69 29.71
CA ASP A 292 17.53 -45.49 30.94
C ASP A 292 18.03 -44.73 32.16
N ILE A 293 17.32 -44.86 33.27
CA ILE A 293 17.83 -44.64 34.63
C ILE A 293 18.59 -45.91 35.00
N ARG A 294 19.93 -45.90 34.99
CA ARG A 294 20.75 -46.76 35.86
C ARG A 294 22.07 -46.08 36.19
N ASP A 295 22.25 -45.92 37.49
CA ASP A 295 23.47 -46.01 38.29
C ASP A 295 24.68 -45.16 37.88
N GLU A 296 25.03 -44.23 38.77
CA GLU A 296 26.25 -44.36 39.57
C GLU A 296 26.28 -43.30 40.67
N SER A 297 26.35 -43.76 41.92
CA SER A 297 26.89 -42.97 43.04
C SER A 297 27.57 -43.95 44.00
N PRO A 298 28.92 -43.93 44.09
CA PRO A 298 29.63 -44.51 45.20
C PRO A 298 29.96 -43.40 46.21
N CYS A 299 29.37 -43.46 47.40
CA CYS A 299 29.88 -42.81 48.60
C CYS A 299 29.59 -43.75 49.78
N ASP A 300 30.69 -44.25 50.36
CA ASP A 300 30.92 -44.72 51.74
C ASP A 300 29.82 -45.49 52.50
#